data_AF-A0A7Y5FQW7-F1
#
_entry.id   AF-A0A7Y5FQW7-F1
#
_cell.length_a   1.000
_cell.length_b   1.000
_cell.length_c   1.000
_cell.angle_alpha   90.00
_cell.angle_beta   90.00
_cell.angle_gamma   90.00
#
_symmetry.space_group_name_H-M   'P 1'
#
loop_
_entity.id
_entity.type
_entity.pdbx_description
1 polymer ?
#
loop_
_entity_poly.entity_id
_entity_poly.type
_entity_poly.pdbx_seq_one_letter_code
_entity_poly.pdbx_strand_id
1 'polypeptide(L)'
;VTPVTLDSLTSGFNIGKDKTTDVYFNEMLGFTENEVKEILRHYEAGNSAGLMDDLRRLYNGSLFSSRASERIYNSNMVWYFLSEYFPSQNYPQKLIDSNIASDYGKIKNLFYINSSAEHRRKLNEIITAGETTASITEKYSFERALTPDDFVSLLFYNGMLTIKDAQLSLVRFQIPNYVIREIYWSFFKDEMLLLPHAGIDESNLQNALLDLAQNNNMKRWIGEIEKVLELLSNRDYQNFDEKYIKMLFITLASLTQLYIIKSEAEAGGEYPDLMYLYRRPYEPNYQFLLELKYLKTNEEKKQSSVLLHAKEQVRRYLNKPEIKQLKNLKSYAVVFTGKKGHFEEIIS
;
A
#
# COMPACT_ATOMS: atom_id res chain seq x y z
N VAL A 1 15.99 3.76 -14.44
CA VAL A 1 16.57 4.97 -15.08
C VAL A 1 15.41 5.72 -15.70
N THR A 2 15.07 6.90 -15.18
CA THR A 2 14.01 7.73 -15.77
C THR A 2 14.51 8.33 -17.07
N PRO A 3 13.78 8.27 -18.19
CA PRO A 3 14.21 8.80 -19.48
C PRO A 3 14.16 10.33 -19.52
N VAL A 4 15.00 10.96 -18.71
CA VAL A 4 15.21 12.40 -18.69
C VAL A 4 16.19 12.72 -19.78
N THR A 5 15.73 13.44 -20.80
CA THR A 5 16.60 13.82 -21.90
C THR A 5 17.31 15.13 -21.56
N LEU A 6 18.65 15.11 -21.62
CA LEU A 6 19.52 16.29 -21.62
C LEU A 6 19.59 16.96 -23.02
N ASP A 7 18.69 16.57 -23.92
CA ASP A 7 18.63 17.01 -25.31
C ASP A 7 18.26 18.49 -25.46
N SER A 8 17.65 19.11 -24.44
CA SER A 8 17.52 20.57 -24.38
C SER A 8 18.85 21.30 -24.17
N LEU A 9 19.93 20.59 -23.82
CA LEU A 9 21.28 21.16 -23.63
C LEU A 9 22.30 20.74 -24.71
N THR A 10 22.07 19.66 -25.46
CA THR A 10 22.98 19.23 -26.54
C THR A 10 22.26 18.52 -27.69
N SER A 11 22.49 18.94 -28.94
CA SER A 11 21.83 18.39 -30.15
C SER A 11 22.34 17.00 -30.59
N GLY A 12 23.33 16.43 -29.89
CA GLY A 12 24.09 15.25 -30.33
C GLY A 12 23.49 13.88 -29.97
N PHE A 13 22.51 13.80 -29.06
CA PHE A 13 22.02 12.52 -28.52
C PHE A 13 20.78 11.93 -29.24
N ASN A 14 20.49 12.36 -30.47
CA ASN A 14 19.31 11.92 -31.24
C ASN A 14 19.40 10.48 -31.81
N ILE A 15 20.51 9.77 -31.61
CA ILE A 15 20.74 8.40 -32.14
C ILE A 15 20.43 7.32 -31.08
N GLY A 16 20.29 7.70 -29.80
CA GLY A 16 19.94 6.78 -28.72
C GLY A 16 18.49 6.29 -28.82
N LYS A 17 18.27 5.00 -28.58
CA LYS A 17 16.94 4.40 -28.46
C LYS A 17 16.68 4.01 -27.01
N ASP A 18 15.56 4.47 -26.44
CA ASP A 18 15.08 3.94 -25.17
C ASP A 18 14.56 2.51 -25.38
N LYS A 19 14.95 1.62 -24.48
CA LYS A 19 14.62 0.19 -24.49
C LYS A 19 13.86 -0.26 -23.26
N THR A 20 13.54 0.66 -22.35
CA THR A 20 12.92 0.36 -21.06
C THR A 20 11.59 -0.40 -21.22
N THR A 21 10.77 -0.05 -22.21
CA THR A 21 9.47 -0.70 -22.49
C THR A 21 9.54 -1.74 -23.62
N ASP A 22 10.74 -2.03 -24.13
CA ASP A 22 10.95 -3.05 -25.15
C ASP A 22 10.76 -4.44 -24.54
N VAL A 23 9.96 -5.27 -25.20
CA VAL A 23 9.55 -6.59 -24.69
C VAL A 23 10.74 -7.51 -24.45
N TYR A 24 11.80 -7.39 -25.27
CA TYR A 24 13.00 -8.21 -25.15
C TYR A 24 13.86 -7.86 -23.94
N PHE A 25 13.63 -6.70 -23.32
CA PHE A 25 14.39 -6.21 -22.17
C PHE A 25 13.57 -6.25 -20.87
N ASN A 26 12.33 -6.78 -20.90
CA ASN A 26 11.42 -6.79 -19.76
C ASN A 26 12.04 -7.47 -18.53
N GLU A 27 12.77 -8.57 -18.72
CA GLU A 27 13.34 -9.36 -17.64
C GLU A 27 14.74 -8.86 -17.19
N MET A 28 15.36 -7.96 -17.95
CA MET A 28 16.77 -7.57 -17.71
C MET A 28 17.02 -6.75 -16.45
N LEU A 29 15.98 -6.15 -15.86
CA LEU A 29 16.10 -5.20 -14.75
C LEU A 29 15.65 -5.77 -13.39
N GLY A 30 15.54 -7.09 -13.26
CA GLY A 30 15.11 -7.75 -12.04
C GLY A 30 15.44 -9.22 -12.05
N PHE A 31 14.81 -9.96 -11.14
CA PHE A 31 14.87 -11.42 -11.13
C PHE A 31 13.54 -12.02 -11.57
N THR A 32 13.61 -13.09 -12.35
CA THR A 32 12.47 -13.99 -12.57
C THR A 32 12.20 -14.83 -11.31
N GLU A 33 11.02 -15.43 -11.23
CA GLU A 33 10.71 -16.34 -10.12
C GLU A 33 11.69 -17.54 -10.06
N ASN A 34 12.16 -18.02 -11.21
CA ASN A 34 13.11 -19.13 -11.26
C ASN A 34 14.47 -18.73 -10.70
N GLU A 35 14.98 -17.55 -11.04
CA GLU A 35 16.25 -17.04 -10.48
C GLU A 35 16.16 -16.85 -8.96
N VAL A 36 15.05 -16.33 -8.44
CA VAL A 36 14.84 -16.23 -6.98
C VAL A 36 14.84 -17.63 -6.33
N LYS A 37 14.16 -18.61 -6.94
CA LYS A 37 14.18 -20.00 -6.45
C LYS A 37 15.57 -20.62 -6.48
N GLU A 38 16.37 -20.32 -7.50
CA GLU A 38 17.76 -20.80 -7.60
C GLU A 38 18.64 -20.19 -6.52
N ILE A 39 18.52 -18.88 -6.27
CA ILE A 39 19.22 -18.20 -5.17
C ILE A 39 18.84 -18.84 -3.83
N LEU A 40 17.55 -19.01 -3.55
CA LEU A 40 17.09 -19.64 -2.30
C LEU A 40 17.61 -21.07 -2.14
N ARG A 41 17.69 -21.83 -3.23
CA ARG A 41 18.22 -23.19 -3.22
C ARG A 41 19.73 -23.22 -2.98
N HIS A 42 20.47 -22.30 -3.59
CA HIS A 42 21.92 -22.17 -3.45
C HIS A 42 22.33 -21.92 -1.98
N TYR A 43 21.56 -21.09 -1.27
CA TYR A 43 21.80 -20.77 0.14
C TYR A 43 21.03 -21.67 1.13
N GLU A 44 20.48 -22.80 0.67
CA GLU A 44 19.73 -23.77 1.50
C GLU A 44 18.51 -23.20 2.26
N ALA A 45 18.08 -21.98 1.93
CA ALA A 45 16.92 -21.28 2.53
C ALA A 45 15.59 -21.68 1.89
N GLY A 46 15.61 -22.49 0.83
CA GLY A 46 14.42 -22.98 0.13
C GLY A 46 13.51 -23.89 0.97
N ASN A 47 13.95 -24.32 2.16
CA ASN A 47 13.18 -25.19 3.06
C ASN A 47 12.22 -24.42 3.99
N SER A 48 12.31 -23.09 4.06
CA SER A 48 11.40 -22.28 4.86
C SER A 48 10.02 -22.19 4.21
N ALA A 49 9.06 -22.95 4.75
CA ALA A 49 7.69 -22.97 4.26
C ALA A 49 7.11 -21.54 4.15
N GLY A 50 6.65 -21.19 2.95
CA GLY A 50 6.03 -19.90 2.63
C GLY A 50 6.99 -18.75 2.27
N LEU A 51 8.31 -18.93 2.36
CA LEU A 51 9.27 -17.84 2.07
C LEU A 51 9.15 -17.31 0.63
N MET A 52 9.01 -18.22 -0.34
CA MET A 52 8.83 -17.84 -1.75
C MET A 52 7.54 -17.04 -1.97
N ASP A 53 6.44 -17.43 -1.30
CA ASP A 53 5.16 -16.72 -1.39
C ASP A 53 5.23 -15.34 -0.76
N ASP A 54 5.99 -15.21 0.33
CA ASP A 54 6.28 -13.93 0.96
C ASP A 54 7.12 -13.04 0.05
N LEU A 55 8.23 -13.54 -0.52
CA LEU A 55 9.04 -12.77 -1.48
C LEU A 55 8.21 -12.34 -2.70
N ARG A 56 7.32 -13.22 -3.19
CA ARG A 56 6.41 -12.88 -4.29
C ARG A 56 5.49 -11.72 -3.90
N ARG A 57 4.86 -11.79 -2.73
CA ARG A 57 3.97 -10.73 -2.23
C ARG A 57 4.71 -9.41 -1.95
N LEU A 58 5.94 -9.50 -1.45
CA LEU A 58 6.72 -8.35 -1.00
C LEU A 58 7.41 -7.63 -2.16
N TYR A 59 7.95 -8.36 -3.13
CA TYR A 59 8.93 -7.81 -4.07
C TYR A 59 8.68 -8.14 -5.55
N ASN A 60 7.79 -9.08 -5.89
CA ASN A 60 7.43 -9.36 -7.29
C ASN A 60 6.31 -8.43 -7.77
N GLY A 61 6.30 -8.13 -9.06
CA GLY A 61 5.16 -7.47 -9.68
C GLY A 61 5.50 -6.60 -10.86
N SER A 62 6.78 -6.30 -11.08
CA SER A 62 7.21 -5.35 -12.11
C SER A 62 7.07 -5.95 -13.51
N LEU A 63 6.33 -5.24 -14.36
CA LEU A 63 6.17 -5.43 -15.79
C LEU A 63 6.49 -4.11 -16.48
N PHE A 64 7.45 -4.13 -17.40
CA PHE A 64 7.93 -2.94 -18.10
C PHE A 64 7.38 -2.80 -19.52
N SER A 65 6.95 -3.91 -20.13
CA SER A 65 6.32 -3.92 -21.45
C SER A 65 4.91 -4.46 -21.38
N SER A 66 3.94 -3.77 -21.96
CA SER A 66 2.55 -4.26 -22.09
C SER A 66 2.41 -5.49 -22.99
N ARG A 67 3.46 -5.82 -23.75
CA ARG A 67 3.55 -7.03 -24.58
C ARG A 67 4.24 -8.20 -23.89
N ALA A 68 4.80 -7.99 -22.70
CA ALA A 68 5.38 -9.06 -21.88
C ALA A 68 4.32 -9.67 -20.96
N SER A 69 4.60 -10.88 -20.47
CA SER A 69 3.77 -11.57 -19.48
C SER A 69 4.52 -11.84 -18.18
N GLU A 70 5.84 -12.03 -18.24
CA GLU A 70 6.67 -12.31 -17.06
C GLU A 70 6.79 -11.06 -16.18
N ARG A 71 6.43 -11.21 -14.90
CA ARG A 71 6.65 -10.19 -13.88
C ARG A 71 7.93 -10.50 -13.13
N ILE A 72 8.74 -9.48 -12.91
CA ILE A 72 10.03 -9.61 -12.25
C ILE A 72 10.03 -9.00 -10.86
N TYR A 73 10.90 -9.57 -10.03
CA TYR A 73 11.21 -9.14 -8.68
C TYR A 73 12.21 -7.98 -8.75
N ASN A 74 12.05 -6.99 -7.86
CA ASN A 74 13.09 -5.99 -7.65
C ASN A 74 14.33 -6.68 -7.06
N SER A 75 15.40 -6.78 -7.84
CA SER A 75 16.61 -7.52 -7.47
C SER A 75 17.29 -6.96 -6.22
N ASN A 76 17.34 -5.64 -6.07
CA ASN A 76 17.91 -5.00 -4.87
C ASN A 76 17.11 -5.37 -3.62
N MET A 77 15.77 -5.31 -3.69
CA MET A 77 14.93 -5.65 -2.55
C MET A 77 14.99 -7.13 -2.17
N VAL A 78 15.10 -8.04 -3.16
CA VAL A 78 15.36 -9.45 -2.89
C VAL A 78 16.70 -9.62 -2.20
N TRP A 79 17.77 -9.01 -2.69
CA TRP A 79 19.09 -9.10 -2.05
C TRP A 79 19.11 -8.54 -0.64
N TYR A 80 18.50 -7.38 -0.41
CA TYR A 80 18.34 -6.79 0.91
C TYR A 80 17.65 -7.75 1.88
N PHE A 81 16.51 -8.32 1.47
CA PHE A 81 15.80 -9.29 2.30
C PHE A 81 16.70 -10.48 2.63
N LEU A 82 17.36 -11.05 1.62
CA LEU A 82 18.21 -12.24 1.79
C LEU A 82 19.43 -11.95 2.66
N SER A 83 20.06 -10.77 2.55
CA SER A 83 21.21 -10.39 3.38
C SER A 83 20.86 -10.28 4.86
N GLU A 84 19.63 -9.86 5.18
CA GLU A 84 19.12 -9.81 6.55
C GLU A 84 18.62 -11.18 7.03
N TYR A 85 18.04 -11.97 6.12
CA TYR A 85 17.47 -13.28 6.42
C TYR A 85 18.53 -14.34 6.69
N PHE A 86 19.57 -14.47 5.85
CA PHE A 86 20.53 -15.57 5.97
C PHE A 86 21.26 -15.67 7.31
N PRO A 87 21.74 -14.56 7.93
CA PRO A 87 22.48 -14.65 9.19
C PRO A 87 21.67 -15.20 10.36
N SER A 88 20.35 -14.97 10.38
CA SER A 88 19.51 -15.23 11.56
C SER A 88 18.31 -16.14 11.29
N GLN A 89 18.02 -16.43 10.02
CA GLN A 89 16.79 -17.08 9.53
C GLN A 89 15.50 -16.38 10.00
N ASN A 90 15.63 -15.10 10.39
CA ASN A 90 14.51 -14.24 10.77
C ASN A 90 14.24 -13.21 9.68
N TYR A 91 12.98 -12.81 9.56
CA TYR A 91 12.59 -11.79 8.60
C TYR A 91 13.17 -10.43 9.03
N PRO A 92 13.54 -9.57 8.08
CA PRO A 92 14.01 -8.25 8.41
C PRO A 92 12.89 -7.45 9.08
N GLN A 93 13.24 -6.68 10.11
CA GLN A 93 12.26 -5.83 10.79
C GLN A 93 11.70 -4.76 9.84
N LYS A 94 12.56 -4.22 8.97
CA LYS A 94 12.22 -3.30 7.88
C LYS A 94 12.15 -4.06 6.56
N LEU A 95 11.13 -3.82 5.74
CA LEU A 95 10.98 -4.52 4.45
C LEU A 95 11.70 -3.81 3.29
N ILE A 96 12.29 -2.66 3.56
CA ILE A 96 12.91 -1.79 2.56
C ILE A 96 14.29 -1.34 3.03
N ASP A 97 15.26 -1.38 2.12
CA ASP A 97 16.60 -0.84 2.34
C ASP A 97 16.54 0.68 2.56
N SER A 98 17.39 1.21 3.44
CA SER A 98 17.39 2.63 3.78
C SER A 98 17.76 3.55 2.62
N ASN A 99 18.58 3.10 1.67
CA ASN A 99 18.95 3.90 0.50
C ASN A 99 17.76 4.02 -0.45
N ILE A 100 17.06 2.91 -0.68
CA ILE A 100 15.85 2.89 -1.51
C ILE A 100 14.73 3.70 -0.85
N ALA A 101 14.54 3.57 0.46
CA ALA A 101 13.57 4.38 1.20
C ALA A 101 13.85 5.89 1.07
N SER A 102 15.13 6.29 1.10
CA SER A 102 15.54 7.69 0.90
C SER A 102 15.19 8.20 -0.51
N ASP A 103 15.42 7.39 -1.54
CA ASP A 103 15.08 7.76 -2.92
C ASP A 103 13.58 7.90 -3.12
N TYR A 104 12.76 7.00 -2.55
CA TYR A 104 11.31 7.16 -2.54
C TYR A 104 10.86 8.39 -1.73
N GLY A 105 11.57 8.75 -0.67
CA GLY A 105 11.37 10.02 0.05
C GLY A 105 11.61 11.25 -0.82
N LYS A 106 12.61 11.22 -1.71
CA LYS A 106 12.86 12.31 -2.68
C LYS A 106 11.75 12.38 -3.74
N ILE A 107 11.34 11.23 -4.26
CA ILE A 107 10.21 11.10 -5.21
C ILE A 107 8.94 11.67 -4.56
N LYS A 108 8.64 11.29 -3.32
CA LYS A 108 7.56 11.87 -2.52
C LYS A 108 7.67 13.39 -2.49
N ASN A 109 8.81 13.96 -2.09
CA ASN A 109 8.94 15.41 -1.97
C ASN A 109 8.73 16.13 -3.31
N LEU A 110 9.25 15.56 -4.41
CA LEU A 110 9.07 16.08 -5.76
C LEU A 110 7.60 16.09 -6.19
N PHE A 111 6.88 15.00 -5.90
CA PHE A 111 5.55 14.72 -6.43
C PHE A 111 4.40 15.01 -5.47
N TYR A 112 4.71 15.30 -4.20
CA TYR A 112 3.73 15.48 -3.14
C TYR A 112 3.71 16.92 -2.67
N ILE A 113 4.85 17.43 -2.19
CA ILE A 113 4.96 18.74 -1.56
C ILE A 113 4.85 19.88 -2.61
N ASN A 114 5.39 19.68 -3.81
CA ASN A 114 5.41 20.69 -4.88
C ASN A 114 4.39 20.41 -6.00
N SER A 115 3.39 19.59 -5.73
CA SER A 115 2.49 19.06 -6.75
C SER A 115 1.41 20.04 -7.17
N SER A 116 0.98 19.95 -8.44
CA SER A 116 -0.25 20.63 -8.88
C SER A 116 -1.50 19.94 -8.29
N ALA A 117 -2.65 20.61 -8.30
CA ALA A 117 -3.91 20.00 -7.86
C ALA A 117 -4.28 18.75 -8.68
N GLU A 118 -3.93 18.73 -9.97
CA GLU A 118 -4.13 17.57 -10.86
C GLU A 118 -3.28 16.37 -10.44
N HIS A 119 -2.00 16.60 -10.11
CA HIS A 119 -1.08 15.54 -9.65
C HIS A 119 -1.51 14.96 -8.30
N ARG A 120 -1.97 15.81 -7.36
CA ARG A 120 -2.55 15.32 -6.09
C ARG A 120 -3.77 14.44 -6.33
N ARG A 121 -4.66 14.81 -7.24
CA ARG A 121 -5.83 13.99 -7.58
C ARG A 121 -5.40 12.63 -8.12
N LYS A 122 -4.40 12.60 -9.02
CA LYS A 122 -3.86 11.37 -9.61
C LYS A 122 -3.24 10.46 -8.55
N LEU A 123 -2.48 11.06 -7.63
CA LEU A 123 -1.89 10.33 -6.52
C LEU A 123 -2.96 9.78 -5.57
N ASN A 124 -3.97 10.57 -5.21
CA ASN A 124 -5.06 10.12 -4.35
C ASN A 124 -5.87 9.00 -5.00
N GLU A 125 -6.08 9.04 -6.33
CA GLU A 125 -6.63 7.92 -7.09
C GLU A 125 -5.77 6.66 -6.93
N ILE A 126 -4.44 6.76 -7.13
CA ILE A 126 -3.52 5.61 -6.97
C ILE A 126 -3.56 5.06 -5.55
N ILE A 127 -3.54 5.93 -4.53
CA ILE A 127 -3.53 5.53 -3.12
C ILE A 127 -4.83 4.81 -2.74
N THR A 128 -5.97 5.31 -3.23
CA THR A 128 -7.31 4.81 -2.83
C THR A 128 -7.79 3.63 -3.68
N ALA A 129 -7.58 3.67 -5.00
CA ALA A 129 -8.00 2.61 -5.92
C ALA A 129 -6.92 1.56 -6.17
N GLY A 130 -5.65 1.86 -5.86
CA GLY A 130 -4.51 0.99 -6.17
C GLY A 130 -4.12 0.96 -7.64
N GLU A 131 -4.85 1.68 -8.49
CA GLU A 131 -4.76 1.66 -9.95
C GLU A 131 -5.00 3.04 -10.55
N THR A 132 -4.49 3.26 -11.75
CA THR A 132 -4.75 4.48 -12.52
C THR A 132 -4.50 4.23 -14.02
N THR A 133 -4.92 5.15 -14.87
CA THR A 133 -4.68 5.08 -16.33
C THR A 133 -3.87 6.26 -16.82
N ALA A 134 -2.94 6.03 -17.75
CA ALA A 134 -2.19 7.08 -18.43
C ALA A 134 -1.61 6.58 -19.76
N SER A 135 -1.19 7.50 -20.62
CA SER A 135 -0.29 7.22 -21.74
C SER A 135 1.15 7.20 -21.23
N ILE A 136 2.00 6.32 -21.77
CA ILE A 136 3.43 6.29 -21.39
C ILE A 136 4.15 7.47 -22.05
N THR A 137 4.77 8.31 -21.23
CA THR A 137 5.69 9.35 -21.69
C THR A 137 7.06 8.73 -21.99
N GLU A 138 7.40 8.61 -23.27
CA GLU A 138 8.71 8.08 -23.69
C GLU A 138 9.88 9.04 -23.40
N LYS A 139 9.63 10.35 -23.40
CA LYS A 139 10.66 11.39 -23.19
C LYS A 139 10.10 12.59 -22.43
N TYR A 140 10.82 13.04 -21.40
CA TYR A 140 10.46 14.23 -20.63
C TYR A 140 11.19 15.47 -21.14
N SER A 141 10.45 16.55 -21.38
CA SER A 141 11.02 17.88 -21.61
C SER A 141 10.77 18.77 -20.41
N PHE A 142 11.82 19.42 -19.90
CA PHE A 142 11.72 20.42 -18.83
C PHE A 142 11.26 21.80 -19.31
N GLU A 143 11.07 21.99 -20.61
CA GLU A 143 10.57 23.25 -21.18
C GLU A 143 9.06 23.43 -20.97
N ARG A 144 8.36 22.36 -20.58
CA ARG A 144 6.92 22.39 -20.28
C ARG A 144 6.64 21.85 -18.87
N ALA A 145 5.50 22.25 -18.32
CA ALA A 145 5.01 21.68 -17.07
C ALA A 145 4.70 20.19 -17.24
N LEU A 146 4.96 19.39 -16.20
CA LEU A 146 4.62 17.97 -16.18
C LEU A 146 3.11 17.78 -16.24
N THR A 147 2.65 17.02 -17.21
CA THR A 147 1.24 16.60 -17.32
C THR A 147 0.90 15.50 -16.31
N PRO A 148 -0.39 15.16 -16.11
CA PRO A 148 -0.77 13.98 -15.32
C PRO A 148 -0.22 12.66 -15.87
N ASP A 149 -0.11 12.52 -17.19
CA ASP A 149 0.48 11.32 -17.83
C ASP A 149 1.99 11.24 -17.59
N ASP A 150 2.69 12.38 -17.65
CA ASP A 150 4.12 12.47 -17.29
C ASP A 150 4.32 12.05 -15.83
N PHE A 151 3.42 12.49 -14.93
CA PHE A 151 3.46 12.13 -13.51
C PHE A 151 3.31 10.62 -13.28
N VAL A 152 2.31 9.98 -13.91
CA VAL A 152 2.12 8.53 -13.81
C VAL A 152 3.32 7.78 -14.39
N SER A 153 3.82 8.25 -15.54
CA SER A 153 4.98 7.65 -16.19
C SER A 153 6.23 7.76 -15.32
N LEU A 154 6.43 8.87 -14.59
CA LEU A 154 7.52 9.01 -13.63
C LEU A 154 7.41 8.00 -12.49
N LEU A 155 6.22 7.82 -11.92
CA LEU A 155 6.00 6.80 -10.89
C LEU A 155 6.28 5.39 -11.43
N PHE A 156 5.90 5.11 -12.68
CA PHE A 156 6.20 3.85 -13.37
C PHE A 156 7.71 3.62 -13.54
N TYR A 157 8.46 4.58 -14.10
CA TYR A 157 9.91 4.43 -14.32
C TYR A 157 10.73 4.35 -13.02
N ASN A 158 10.17 4.82 -11.90
CA ASN A 158 10.77 4.68 -10.57
C ASN A 158 10.28 3.42 -9.83
N GLY A 159 9.54 2.52 -10.49
CA GLY A 159 9.08 1.27 -9.92
C GLY A 159 8.00 1.42 -8.84
N MET A 160 7.37 2.60 -8.74
CA MET A 160 6.22 2.81 -7.84
C MET A 160 4.91 2.33 -8.45
N LEU A 161 4.83 2.30 -9.78
CA LEU A 161 3.74 1.71 -10.52
C LEU A 161 4.27 0.67 -11.50
N THR A 162 3.38 -0.22 -11.93
CA THR A 162 3.67 -1.22 -12.95
C THR A 162 2.48 -1.40 -13.89
N ILE A 163 2.74 -1.90 -15.09
CA ILE A 163 1.69 -2.21 -16.06
C ILE A 163 0.80 -3.34 -15.51
N LYS A 164 -0.49 -3.08 -15.42
CA LYS A 164 -1.52 -4.09 -15.20
C LYS A 164 -1.92 -4.71 -16.52
N ASP A 165 -2.35 -3.87 -17.45
CA ASP A 165 -2.71 -4.20 -18.83
C ASP A 165 -2.72 -2.93 -19.71
N ALA A 166 -2.95 -3.07 -21.02
CA ALA A 166 -3.05 -1.95 -21.94
C ALA A 166 -4.18 -2.14 -22.96
N GLN A 167 -4.83 -1.03 -23.31
CA GLN A 167 -5.82 -0.96 -24.37
C GLN A 167 -5.48 0.20 -25.31
N LEU A 168 -5.07 -0.12 -26.54
CA LEU A 168 -4.58 0.86 -27.53
C LEU A 168 -3.43 1.70 -26.94
N SER A 169 -3.58 3.02 -26.90
CA SER A 169 -2.57 3.95 -26.34
C SER A 169 -2.71 4.13 -24.83
N LEU A 170 -3.79 3.66 -24.20
CA LEU A 170 -4.04 3.85 -22.78
C LEU A 170 -3.56 2.62 -22.00
N VAL A 171 -2.69 2.85 -21.02
CA VAL A 171 -2.16 1.81 -20.16
C VAL A 171 -2.82 1.91 -18.79
N ARG A 172 -3.26 0.78 -18.24
CA ARG A 172 -3.68 0.67 -16.85
C ARG A 172 -2.48 0.29 -16.00
N PHE A 173 -2.21 1.10 -14.99
CA PHE A 173 -1.15 0.91 -14.03
C PHE A 173 -1.72 0.47 -12.69
N GLN A 174 -0.92 -0.29 -11.93
CA GLN A 174 -1.21 -0.71 -10.57
C GLN A 174 0.02 -0.59 -9.67
N ILE A 175 -0.18 -0.58 -8.36
CA ILE A 175 0.91 -0.71 -7.39
C ILE A 175 1.48 -2.15 -7.47
N PRO A 176 2.80 -2.35 -7.67
CA PRO A 176 3.35 -3.66 -8.02
C PRO A 176 3.28 -4.70 -6.91
N ASN A 177 3.54 -4.30 -5.66
CA ASN A 177 3.66 -5.21 -4.53
C ASN A 177 3.36 -4.52 -3.20
N TYR A 178 3.40 -5.31 -2.13
CA TYR A 178 3.08 -4.84 -0.78
C TYR A 178 4.05 -3.76 -0.28
N VAL A 179 5.36 -3.89 -0.54
CA VAL A 179 6.35 -2.93 -0.04
C VAL A 179 6.18 -1.57 -0.67
N ILE A 180 5.93 -1.50 -1.98
CA ILE A 180 5.62 -0.24 -2.63
C ILE A 180 4.28 0.34 -2.13
N ARG A 181 3.30 -0.50 -1.80
CA ARG A 181 2.04 -0.05 -1.20
C ARG A 181 2.25 0.63 0.16
N GLU A 182 3.12 0.09 1.02
CA GLU A 182 3.47 0.73 2.30
C GLU A 182 4.09 2.12 2.11
N ILE A 183 4.87 2.32 1.04
CA ILE A 183 5.41 3.64 0.70
C ILE A 183 4.27 4.63 0.39
N TYR A 184 3.27 4.24 -0.39
CA TYR A 184 2.10 5.08 -0.65
C TYR A 184 1.32 5.42 0.63
N TRP A 185 1.18 4.49 1.58
CA TRP A 185 0.56 4.77 2.87
C TRP A 185 1.36 5.77 3.70
N SER A 186 2.70 5.74 3.60
CA SER A 186 3.56 6.74 4.22
C SER A 186 3.39 8.14 3.59
N PHE A 187 3.03 8.22 2.30
CA PHE A 187 2.76 9.51 1.65
C PHE A 187 1.47 10.13 2.21
N PHE A 188 0.44 9.30 2.40
CA PHE A 188 -0.80 9.72 3.04
C PHE A 188 -0.61 10.09 4.51
N LYS A 189 0.27 9.39 5.25
CA LYS A 189 0.66 9.78 6.62
C LYS A 189 1.13 11.24 6.64
N ASP A 190 2.05 11.60 5.76
CA ASP A 190 2.61 12.94 5.74
C ASP A 190 1.58 13.98 5.29
N GLU A 191 0.66 13.66 4.36
CA GLU A 191 -0.50 14.52 4.08
C GLU A 191 -1.27 14.87 5.34
N MET A 192 -1.60 13.85 6.13
CA MET A 192 -2.36 14.02 7.36
C MET A 192 -1.57 14.80 8.43
N LEU A 193 -0.24 14.61 8.48
CA LEU A 193 0.63 15.27 9.46
C LEU A 193 1.11 16.67 9.05
N LEU A 194 1.09 17.01 7.76
CA LEU A 194 1.39 18.35 7.23
C LEU A 194 0.25 19.34 7.46
N LEU A 195 -0.91 18.88 7.93
CA LEU A 195 -1.93 19.77 8.47
C LEU A 195 -1.33 20.53 9.67
N PRO A 196 -1.48 21.86 9.79
CA PRO A 196 -0.88 22.70 10.84
C PRO A 196 -1.33 22.39 12.29
N HIS A 197 -1.92 21.23 12.54
CA HIS A 197 -2.48 20.78 13.81
C HIS A 197 -1.81 19.48 14.24
N ALA A 198 -0.47 19.50 14.32
CA ALA A 198 0.41 18.41 14.77
C ALA A 198 0.22 18.01 16.25
N GLY A 199 -1.02 17.85 16.69
CA GLY A 199 -1.40 17.29 17.99
C GLY A 199 -1.53 15.76 17.96
N ILE A 200 -1.16 15.10 16.86
CA ILE A 200 -1.13 13.64 16.78
C ILE A 200 0.11 13.14 17.51
N ASP A 201 -0.12 12.54 18.69
CA ASP A 201 0.93 11.87 19.44
C ASP A 201 1.17 10.47 18.85
N GLU A 202 2.21 10.36 18.01
CA GLU A 202 2.60 9.08 17.39
C GLU A 202 2.87 8.00 18.45
N SER A 203 3.39 8.35 19.63
CA SER A 203 3.68 7.38 20.68
C SER A 203 2.39 6.79 21.24
N ASN A 204 1.35 7.61 21.44
CA ASN A 204 0.05 7.11 21.89
C ASN A 204 -0.61 6.19 20.87
N LEU A 205 -0.52 6.53 19.57
CA LEU A 205 -1.01 5.68 18.49
C LEU A 205 -0.29 4.32 18.44
N GLN A 206 1.04 4.33 18.52
CA GLN A 206 1.84 3.10 18.54
C GLN A 206 1.49 2.25 19.76
N ASN A 207 1.38 2.86 20.95
CA ASN A 207 0.99 2.17 22.17
C ASN A 207 -0.44 1.62 22.11
N ALA A 208 -1.39 2.32 21.48
CA ALA A 208 -2.75 1.83 21.29
C ALA A 208 -2.80 0.61 20.37
N LEU A 209 -1.98 0.60 19.32
CA LEU A 209 -1.90 -0.54 18.40
C LEU A 209 -1.18 -1.74 19.04
N LEU A 210 -0.17 -1.52 19.87
CA LEU A 210 0.46 -2.56 20.68
C LEU A 210 -0.54 -3.16 21.68
N ASP A 211 -1.33 -2.32 22.34
CA ASP A 211 -2.38 -2.75 23.28
C ASP A 211 -3.51 -3.50 22.55
N LEU A 212 -3.88 -3.07 21.34
CA LEU A 212 -4.76 -3.83 20.46
C LEU A 212 -4.17 -5.22 20.17
N ALA A 213 -2.90 -5.27 19.77
CA ALA A 213 -2.20 -6.50 19.38
C ALA A 213 -2.04 -7.50 20.52
N GLN A 214 -1.80 -7.03 21.74
CA GLN A 214 -1.53 -7.87 22.91
C GLN A 214 -2.81 -8.22 23.68
N ASN A 215 -3.73 -7.26 23.82
CA ASN A 215 -4.85 -7.34 24.75
C ASN A 215 -6.23 -7.23 24.08
N ASN A 216 -6.31 -7.16 22.74
CA ASN A 216 -7.56 -6.98 21.99
C ASN A 216 -8.32 -5.69 22.40
N ASN A 217 -7.59 -4.63 22.76
CA ASN A 217 -8.19 -3.37 23.22
C ASN A 217 -8.67 -2.47 22.06
N MET A 218 -9.71 -2.91 21.35
CA MET A 218 -10.31 -2.16 20.24
C MET A 218 -10.82 -0.77 20.68
N LYS A 219 -11.31 -0.64 21.91
CA LYS A 219 -11.79 0.63 22.46
C LYS A 219 -10.70 1.71 22.44
N ARG A 220 -9.49 1.37 22.87
CA ARG A 220 -8.36 2.30 22.87
C ARG A 220 -7.95 2.66 21.45
N TRP A 221 -7.91 1.68 20.55
CA TRP A 221 -7.58 1.92 19.14
C TRP A 221 -8.56 2.89 18.48
N ILE A 222 -9.87 2.64 18.59
CA ILE A 222 -10.91 3.54 18.07
C ILE A 222 -10.79 4.93 18.71
N GLY A 223 -10.52 5.01 20.02
CA GLY A 223 -10.33 6.29 20.71
C GLY A 223 -9.19 7.15 20.13
N GLU A 224 -8.06 6.55 19.74
CA GLU A 224 -6.98 7.31 19.08
C GLU A 224 -7.39 7.75 17.66
N ILE A 225 -8.15 6.94 16.94
CA ILE A 225 -8.69 7.32 15.61
C ILE A 225 -9.66 8.49 15.73
N GLU A 226 -10.55 8.48 16.74
CA GLU A 226 -11.45 9.61 17.00
C GLU A 226 -10.68 10.91 17.25
N LYS A 227 -9.57 10.87 18.02
CA LYS A 227 -8.73 12.05 18.25
C LYS A 227 -8.13 12.58 16.96
N VAL A 228 -7.66 11.70 16.07
CA VAL A 228 -7.16 12.10 14.75
C VAL A 228 -8.27 12.76 13.91
N LEU A 229 -9.47 12.16 13.91
CA LEU A 229 -10.65 12.72 13.24
C LEU A 229 -11.08 14.07 13.82
N GLU A 230 -10.89 14.29 15.12
CA GLU A 230 -11.17 15.57 15.79
C GLU A 230 -10.30 16.71 15.28
N LEU A 231 -9.04 16.43 14.92
CA LEU A 231 -8.09 17.41 14.37
C LEU A 231 -8.37 17.80 12.90
N LEU A 232 -9.11 16.97 12.15
CA LEU A 232 -9.47 17.28 10.77
C LEU A 232 -10.45 18.46 10.69
N SER A 233 -10.20 19.36 9.74
CA SER A 233 -11.01 20.56 9.54
C SER A 233 -12.37 20.21 8.93
N ASN A 234 -13.38 21.04 9.15
CA ASN A 234 -14.71 20.84 8.56
C ASN A 234 -14.70 20.82 7.02
N ARG A 235 -13.67 21.41 6.38
CA ARG A 235 -13.47 21.35 4.93
C ARG A 235 -13.06 19.95 4.47
N ASP A 236 -12.22 19.27 5.25
CA ASP A 236 -11.78 17.90 4.97
C ASP A 236 -12.97 16.92 5.02
N TYR A 237 -13.99 17.23 5.84
CA TYR A 237 -15.21 16.43 5.95
C TYR A 237 -16.18 16.53 4.76
N GLN A 238 -16.06 17.54 3.88
CA GLN A 238 -17.04 17.71 2.80
C GLN A 238 -17.02 16.57 1.78
N ASN A 239 -15.84 15.98 1.55
CA ASN A 239 -15.63 14.85 0.64
C ASN A 239 -15.34 13.55 1.39
N PHE A 240 -15.56 13.52 2.70
CA PHE A 240 -15.18 12.40 3.55
C PHE A 240 -16.20 11.27 3.43
N ASP A 241 -15.69 10.07 3.20
CA ASP A 241 -16.46 8.85 2.99
C ASP A 241 -15.77 7.63 3.64
N GLU A 242 -16.31 6.45 3.39
CA GLU A 242 -15.79 5.18 3.91
C GLU A 242 -14.35 4.89 3.45
N LYS A 243 -13.95 5.32 2.25
CA LYS A 243 -12.58 5.12 1.76
C LYS A 243 -11.58 5.94 2.56
N TYR A 244 -11.96 7.14 2.99
CA TYR A 244 -11.11 7.95 3.87
C TYR A 244 -10.93 7.32 5.26
N ILE A 245 -11.98 6.76 5.87
CA ILE A 245 -11.85 6.01 7.12
C ILE A 245 -10.94 4.79 6.93
N LYS A 246 -11.12 4.05 5.83
CA LYS A 246 -10.27 2.90 5.50
C LYS A 246 -8.80 3.29 5.38
N MET A 247 -8.51 4.35 4.64
CA MET A 247 -7.16 4.89 4.49
C MET A 247 -6.57 5.35 5.82
N LEU A 248 -7.37 5.97 6.70
CA LEU A 248 -6.94 6.35 8.03
C LEU A 248 -6.50 5.14 8.86
N PHE A 249 -7.32 4.07 8.90
CA PHE A 249 -6.98 2.83 9.60
C PHE A 249 -5.69 2.20 9.06
N ILE A 250 -5.54 2.15 7.73
CA ILE A 250 -4.33 1.61 7.09
C ILE A 250 -3.11 2.43 7.48
N THR A 251 -3.17 3.75 7.30
CA THR A 251 -2.05 4.66 7.53
C THR A 251 -1.60 4.64 8.98
N LEU A 252 -2.53 4.70 9.93
CA LEU A 252 -2.18 4.66 11.36
C LEU A 252 -1.63 3.27 11.76
N ALA A 253 -2.17 2.18 11.21
CA ALA A 253 -1.64 0.84 11.47
C ALA A 253 -0.24 0.63 10.88
N SER A 254 0.07 1.27 9.75
CA SER A 254 1.38 1.18 9.09
C SER A 254 2.53 1.80 9.90
N LEU A 255 2.22 2.62 10.92
CA LEU A 255 3.23 3.32 11.74
C LEU A 255 4.15 2.38 12.52
N THR A 256 3.68 1.20 12.91
CA THR A 256 4.43 0.25 13.75
C THR A 256 5.01 -0.92 12.97
N GLN A 257 4.58 -1.12 11.72
CA GLN A 257 4.88 -2.32 10.91
C GLN A 257 4.60 -3.64 11.65
N LEU A 258 3.67 -3.67 12.61
CA LEU A 258 3.35 -4.88 13.40
C LEU A 258 2.58 -5.93 12.60
N TYR A 259 1.84 -5.50 11.58
CA TYR A 259 0.95 -6.35 10.80
C TYR A 259 1.23 -6.23 9.31
N ILE A 260 0.93 -7.30 8.57
CA ILE A 260 0.64 -7.22 7.14
C ILE A 260 -0.80 -6.72 7.02
N ILE A 261 -0.97 -5.55 6.40
CA ILE A 261 -2.29 -4.95 6.22
C ILE A 261 -2.83 -5.37 4.85
N LYS A 262 -3.93 -6.13 4.81
CA LYS A 262 -4.67 -6.39 3.58
C LYS A 262 -5.90 -5.49 3.53
N SER A 263 -6.10 -4.81 2.41
CA SER A 263 -7.30 -4.01 2.13
C SER A 263 -8.04 -4.61 0.97
N GLU A 264 -9.35 -4.81 1.10
CA GLU A 264 -10.22 -5.39 0.05
C GLU A 264 -9.63 -6.65 -0.60
N ALA A 265 -8.99 -7.50 0.21
CA ALA A 265 -8.40 -8.73 -0.30
C ALA A 265 -9.50 -9.78 -0.47
N GLU A 266 -9.54 -10.40 -1.64
CA GLU A 266 -10.52 -11.46 -1.91
C GLU A 266 -10.36 -12.62 -0.94
N ALA A 267 -11.46 -13.00 -0.29
CA ALA A 267 -11.61 -14.14 0.59
C ALA A 267 -12.88 -14.91 0.19
N GLY A 268 -12.71 -15.93 -0.67
CA GLY A 268 -13.81 -16.76 -1.15
C GLY A 268 -14.93 -15.96 -1.86
N GLY A 269 -14.54 -15.03 -2.74
CA GLY A 269 -15.45 -14.17 -3.52
C GLY A 269 -16.06 -12.99 -2.75
N GLU A 270 -15.65 -12.76 -1.50
CA GLU A 270 -16.00 -11.56 -0.74
C GLU A 270 -14.76 -10.75 -0.38
N TYR A 271 -14.94 -9.47 -0.03
CA TYR A 271 -13.86 -8.51 0.14
C TYR A 271 -14.01 -7.81 1.48
N PRO A 272 -13.44 -8.37 2.58
CA PRO A 272 -13.36 -7.65 3.84
C PRO A 272 -12.64 -6.32 3.66
N ASP A 273 -13.11 -5.28 4.34
CA ASP A 273 -12.50 -3.95 4.19
C ASP A 273 -11.02 -3.94 4.57
N LEU A 274 -10.69 -4.45 5.77
CA LEU A 274 -9.32 -4.54 6.25
C LEU A 274 -9.05 -5.83 7.02
N MET A 275 -7.82 -6.33 6.88
CA MET A 275 -7.28 -7.39 7.72
C MET A 275 -5.88 -7.02 8.20
N TYR A 276 -5.65 -7.15 9.50
CA TYR A 276 -4.34 -7.04 10.12
C TYR A 276 -3.85 -8.45 10.45
N LEU A 277 -2.91 -8.93 9.65
CA LEU A 277 -2.41 -10.30 9.69
C LEU A 277 -0.98 -10.36 10.20
N TYR A 278 -0.59 -11.52 10.73
CA TYR A 278 0.74 -11.72 11.28
C TYR A 278 1.85 -11.31 10.30
N ARG A 279 2.81 -10.55 10.83
CA ARG A 279 4.02 -10.12 10.11
C ARG A 279 5.25 -10.58 10.87
N ARG A 280 5.98 -11.53 10.29
CA ARG A 280 7.29 -11.92 10.81
C ARG A 280 8.25 -10.71 10.80
N PRO A 281 9.14 -10.58 11.79
CA PRO A 281 9.38 -11.49 12.91
C PRO A 281 8.51 -11.22 14.15
N TYR A 282 7.50 -10.34 14.05
CA TYR A 282 6.65 -10.01 15.19
C TYR A 282 5.61 -11.10 15.47
N GLU A 283 5.32 -11.31 16.75
CA GLU A 283 4.36 -12.31 17.24
C GLU A 283 3.25 -11.63 18.07
N PRO A 284 2.35 -10.85 17.45
CA PRO A 284 1.20 -10.30 18.17
C PRO A 284 0.23 -11.43 18.56
N ASN A 285 -0.51 -11.25 19.65
CA ASN A 285 -1.43 -12.28 20.16
C ASN A 285 -2.61 -12.51 19.22
N TYR A 286 -3.09 -11.44 18.58
CA TYR A 286 -4.31 -11.45 17.77
C TYR A 286 -4.07 -11.00 16.33
N GLN A 287 -4.93 -11.46 15.43
CA GLN A 287 -5.12 -10.90 14.09
C GLN A 287 -6.47 -10.21 14.03
N PHE A 288 -6.68 -9.31 13.08
CA PHE A 288 -7.93 -8.55 12.99
C PHE A 288 -8.54 -8.64 11.60
N LEU A 289 -9.87 -8.76 11.57
CA LEU A 289 -10.70 -8.49 10.41
C LEU A 289 -11.65 -7.35 10.77
N LEU A 290 -11.67 -6.29 9.96
CA LEU A 290 -12.48 -5.11 10.21
C LEU A 290 -13.39 -4.87 9.00
N GLU A 291 -14.69 -4.72 9.24
CA GLU A 291 -15.64 -4.13 8.31
C GLU A 291 -15.93 -2.70 8.78
N LEU A 292 -15.70 -1.72 7.92
CA LEU A 292 -15.75 -0.30 8.23
C LEU A 292 -16.95 0.33 7.52
N LYS A 293 -17.67 1.20 8.21
CA LYS A 293 -18.74 2.02 7.64
C LYS A 293 -18.60 3.46 8.10
N TYR A 294 -19.03 4.37 7.25
CA TYR A 294 -19.06 5.80 7.57
C TYR A 294 -20.45 6.39 7.31
N LEU A 295 -20.93 7.18 8.27
CA LEU A 295 -22.16 7.95 8.20
C LEU A 295 -21.87 9.41 8.51
N LYS A 296 -22.54 10.32 7.81
CA LYS A 296 -22.54 11.74 8.17
C LYS A 296 -23.33 11.93 9.47
N THR A 297 -23.03 12.98 10.23
CA THR A 297 -23.68 13.25 11.54
C THR A 297 -25.20 13.33 11.45
N ASN A 298 -25.75 13.85 10.33
CA ASN A 298 -27.19 13.92 10.10
C ASN A 298 -27.85 12.56 9.81
N GLU A 299 -27.07 11.50 9.63
CA GLU A 299 -27.53 10.13 9.35
C GLU A 299 -27.42 9.20 10.57
N GLU A 300 -27.14 9.73 11.76
CA GLU A 300 -26.96 8.97 13.00
C GLU A 300 -28.10 7.97 13.28
N LYS A 301 -29.34 8.33 12.91
CA LYS A 301 -30.52 7.44 13.04
C LYS A 301 -30.39 6.11 12.29
N LYS A 302 -29.53 6.03 11.26
CA LYS A 302 -29.25 4.82 10.48
C LYS A 302 -28.13 3.96 11.09
N GLN A 303 -27.43 4.44 12.12
CA GLN A 303 -26.24 3.77 12.66
C GLN A 303 -26.52 2.32 13.06
N SER A 304 -27.62 2.06 13.78
CA SER A 304 -27.95 0.71 14.23
C SER A 304 -28.23 -0.26 13.08
N SER A 305 -28.91 0.19 12.01
CA SER A 305 -29.17 -0.67 10.85
C SER A 305 -27.90 -0.91 10.03
N VAL A 306 -27.05 0.10 9.86
CA VAL A 306 -25.76 -0.04 9.18
C VAL A 306 -24.82 -0.97 9.94
N LEU A 307 -24.76 -0.85 11.27
CA LEU A 307 -23.99 -1.75 12.12
C LEU A 307 -24.49 -3.20 12.01
N LEU A 308 -25.81 -3.40 11.95
CA LEU A 308 -26.38 -4.74 11.76
C LEU A 308 -25.93 -5.36 10.43
N HIS A 309 -25.98 -4.60 9.33
CA HIS A 309 -25.52 -5.08 8.02
C HIS A 309 -24.01 -5.36 8.00
N ALA A 310 -23.19 -4.49 8.60
CA ALA A 310 -21.76 -4.73 8.71
C ALA A 310 -21.45 -6.02 9.52
N LYS A 311 -22.21 -6.29 10.59
CA LYS A 311 -22.11 -7.55 11.34
C LYS A 311 -22.47 -8.76 10.48
N GLU A 312 -23.49 -8.67 9.63
CA GLU A 312 -23.86 -9.74 8.70
C GLU A 312 -22.75 -9.99 7.67
N GLN A 313 -22.11 -8.94 7.14
CA GLN A 313 -20.94 -9.05 6.27
C GLN A 313 -19.82 -9.82 6.96
N VAL A 314 -19.44 -9.40 8.18
CA VAL A 314 -18.39 -10.08 8.97
C VAL A 314 -18.71 -11.56 9.19
N ARG A 315 -19.97 -11.90 9.52
CA ARG A 315 -20.39 -13.31 9.68
C ARG A 315 -20.25 -14.12 8.39
N ARG A 316 -20.47 -13.52 7.22
CA ARG A 316 -20.24 -14.21 5.94
C ARG A 316 -18.75 -14.45 5.70
N TYR A 317 -17.90 -13.47 5.95
CA TYR A 317 -16.45 -13.64 5.82
C TYR A 317 -15.91 -14.73 6.74
N LEU A 318 -16.35 -14.76 8.00
CA LEU A 318 -15.98 -15.79 8.99
C LEU A 318 -16.37 -17.21 8.56
N ASN A 319 -17.32 -17.36 7.63
CA ASN A 319 -17.69 -18.66 7.09
C ASN A 319 -16.78 -19.16 5.96
N LYS A 320 -15.92 -18.31 5.42
CA LYS A 320 -15.02 -18.64 4.29
C LYS A 320 -13.82 -19.48 4.76
N PRO A 321 -13.42 -20.53 4.02
CA PRO A 321 -12.29 -21.39 4.38
C PRO A 321 -10.98 -20.63 4.65
N GLU A 322 -10.70 -19.61 3.84
CA GLU A 322 -9.49 -18.79 3.92
C GLU A 322 -9.40 -17.98 5.20
N ILE A 323 -10.54 -17.63 5.79
CA ILE A 323 -10.65 -16.89 7.06
C ILE A 323 -10.64 -17.85 8.24
N LYS A 324 -11.33 -19.00 8.14
CA LYS A 324 -11.41 -20.01 9.20
C LYS A 324 -10.04 -20.58 9.62
N GLN A 325 -9.07 -20.61 8.71
CA GLN A 325 -7.71 -21.07 8.99
C GLN A 325 -6.86 -20.05 9.77
N LEU A 326 -7.31 -18.80 9.91
CA LEU A 326 -6.57 -17.76 10.62
C LEU A 326 -6.68 -17.97 12.13
N LYS A 327 -5.52 -18.20 12.77
CA LYS A 327 -5.42 -18.37 14.21
C LYS A 327 -5.62 -17.03 14.94
N ASN A 328 -6.27 -17.08 16.10
CA ASN A 328 -6.49 -15.93 16.99
C ASN A 328 -7.08 -14.70 16.28
N LEU A 329 -7.93 -14.91 15.27
CA LEU A 329 -8.59 -13.84 14.56
C LEU A 329 -9.68 -13.21 15.44
N LYS A 330 -9.66 -11.90 15.53
CA LYS A 330 -10.70 -11.04 16.13
C LYS A 330 -11.38 -10.28 15.01
N SER A 331 -12.71 -10.22 15.04
CA SER A 331 -13.48 -9.62 13.94
C SER A 331 -14.42 -8.56 14.46
N TYR A 332 -14.42 -7.40 13.80
CA TYR A 332 -15.17 -6.23 14.22
C TYR A 332 -15.96 -5.62 13.08
N ALA A 333 -17.18 -5.20 13.38
CA ALA A 333 -17.92 -4.23 12.59
C ALA A 333 -17.75 -2.86 13.26
N VAL A 334 -17.32 -1.86 12.51
CA VAL A 334 -17.04 -0.51 13.02
C VAL A 334 -17.80 0.50 12.17
N VAL A 335 -18.61 1.34 12.81
CA VAL A 335 -19.37 2.41 12.16
C VAL A 335 -18.95 3.74 12.77
N PHE A 336 -18.40 4.63 11.94
CA PHE A 336 -18.15 6.02 12.30
C PHE A 336 -19.36 6.87 11.93
N THR A 337 -19.89 7.63 12.89
CA THR A 337 -20.87 8.69 12.65
C THR A 337 -20.20 10.03 12.89
N GLY A 338 -19.89 10.76 11.82
CA GLY A 338 -19.04 11.94 11.88
C GLY A 338 -17.66 11.59 12.45
N LYS A 339 -17.40 11.98 13.70
CA LYS A 339 -16.11 11.79 14.38
C LYS A 339 -16.11 10.65 15.41
N LYS A 340 -17.27 10.01 15.65
CA LYS A 340 -17.44 9.04 16.74
C LYS A 340 -17.60 7.62 16.21
N GLY A 341 -16.76 6.71 16.69
CA GLY A 341 -16.70 5.31 16.29
C GLY A 341 -17.49 4.42 17.23
N HIS A 342 -18.39 3.63 16.65
CA HIS A 342 -19.13 2.57 17.36
C HIS A 342 -18.68 1.24 16.79
N PHE A 343 -18.42 0.25 17.64
CA PHE A 343 -17.90 -1.03 17.19
C PHE A 343 -18.49 -2.18 18.01
N GLU A 344 -18.59 -3.34 17.37
CA GLU A 344 -18.95 -4.59 18.03
C GLU A 344 -18.03 -5.71 17.56
N GLU A 345 -17.57 -6.54 18.51
CA GLU A 345 -16.85 -7.79 18.22
C GLU A 345 -17.85 -8.86 17.77
N ILE A 346 -17.54 -9.52 16.66
CA ILE A 346 -18.32 -10.64 16.13
C ILE A 346 -17.54 -11.91 16.43
N ILE A 347 -18.12 -12.74 17.30
CA ILE A 347 -17.57 -14.05 17.66
C ILE A 347 -18.12 -15.08 16.67
N SER A 348 -17.21 -15.89 16.11
CA SER A 348 -17.53 -17.01 15.22
C SER A 348 -18.30 -18.11 15.91
#